data_AF-A0A1A3A2V1-F1
#
_entry.id   AF-A0A1A3A2V1-F1
#
_cell.length_a   1.000
_cell.length_b   1.000
_cell.length_c   1.000
_cell.angle_alpha   90.00
_cell.angle_beta   90.00
_cell.angle_gamma   90.00
#
_symmetry.space_group_name_H-M   'P 1'
#
loop_
_entity.id
_entity.type
_entity.pdbx_description
1 polymer ?
#
loop_
_entity_poly.entity_id
_entity_poly.type
_entity_poly.pdbx_seq_one_letter_code
_entity_poly.pdbx_strand_id
1 'polypeptide(L)'
;MRERFGHDLVRQGLVTFKAAAGTQVSKLRIPAPRWLANTCARNAVDFGMTREIGTCPNYDIPQAWAAAFWGTGRHAGVRYQTRFTTGPTPNAVALFDDAGQHNWPTDPAALGGVQACVQARIKVEHPPGRRQVRIVPPPTTRRRNVKRT
;
A
#
# COMPACT_ATOMS: atom_id res chain seq x y z
N MET A 1 -0.65 7.31 -3.70
CA MET A 1 -1.16 6.51 -4.85
C MET A 1 -0.36 5.24 -5.09
N ARG A 2 0.98 5.31 -5.23
CA ARG A 2 1.81 4.12 -5.44
C ARG A 2 1.68 3.09 -4.31
N GLU A 3 1.58 3.52 -3.04
CA GLU A 3 1.31 2.59 -1.93
C GLU A 3 -0.04 1.88 -2.04
N ARG A 4 -1.08 2.59 -2.50
CA ARG A 4 -2.44 2.04 -2.60
C ARG A 4 -2.57 1.03 -3.73
N PHE A 5 -1.89 1.28 -4.85
CA PHE A 5 -2.01 0.49 -6.08
C PHE A 5 -0.73 -0.24 -6.48
N GLY A 6 0.23 -0.39 -5.57
CA GLY A 6 1.58 -0.85 -5.90
C GLY A 6 1.61 -2.19 -6.63
N HIS A 7 0.75 -3.13 -6.20
CA HIS A 7 0.64 -4.44 -6.84
C HIS A 7 0.07 -4.35 -8.27
N ASP A 8 -1.00 -3.58 -8.48
CA ASP A 8 -1.62 -3.40 -9.80
C ASP A 8 -0.68 -2.65 -10.76
N LEU A 9 0.02 -1.63 -10.26
CA LEU A 9 1.00 -0.87 -11.04
C LEU A 9 2.17 -1.73 -11.48
N VAL A 10 2.72 -2.57 -10.59
CA VAL A 10 3.81 -3.50 -10.92
C VAL A 10 3.35 -4.54 -11.94
N ARG A 11 2.11 -5.04 -11.83
CA ARG A 11 1.61 -6.12 -12.67
C ARG A 11 1.09 -5.66 -14.04
N GLN A 12 0.43 -4.50 -14.10
CA GLN A 12 -0.37 -4.08 -15.26
C GLN A 12 0.04 -2.71 -15.80
N GLY A 13 0.80 -1.90 -15.05
CA GLY A 13 1.16 -0.53 -15.42
C GLY A 13 -0.01 0.46 -15.44
N LEU A 14 -1.20 0.04 -15.00
CA LEU A 14 -2.44 0.83 -14.96
C LEU A 14 -3.27 0.49 -13.73
N VAL A 15 -4.28 1.32 -13.46
CA VAL A 15 -5.28 1.11 -12.41
C VAL A 15 -6.67 1.12 -13.03
N THR A 16 -7.56 0.24 -12.59
CA THR A 16 -8.95 0.26 -13.08
C THR A 16 -9.69 1.49 -12.59
N PHE A 17 -10.59 2.05 -13.40
CA PHE A 17 -11.43 3.17 -13.01
C PHE A 17 -12.19 2.89 -11.70
N LYS A 18 -12.74 1.67 -11.55
CA LYS A 18 -13.47 1.27 -10.34
C LYS A 18 -12.59 1.38 -9.08
N ALA A 19 -11.35 0.92 -9.13
CA ALA A 19 -10.42 1.02 -8.00
C ALA A 19 -10.01 2.46 -7.70
N ALA A 20 -9.76 3.27 -8.73
CA ALA A 20 -9.45 4.69 -8.59
C ALA A 20 -10.63 5.50 -8.03
N ALA A 21 -11.85 5.25 -8.51
CA ALA A 21 -13.06 5.93 -8.06
C ALA A 21 -13.43 5.59 -6.61
N GLY A 22 -13.13 4.37 -6.15
CA GLY A 22 -13.30 3.96 -4.75
C GLY A 22 -12.17 4.39 -3.81
N THR A 23 -11.30 5.30 -4.23
CA THR A 23 -10.15 5.78 -3.45
C THR A 23 -10.23 7.29 -3.25
N GLN A 24 -9.71 7.77 -2.12
CA GLN A 24 -9.57 9.18 -1.80
C GLN A 24 -8.18 9.42 -1.21
N VAL A 25 -7.60 10.61 -1.46
CA VAL A 25 -6.38 11.08 -0.82
C VAL A 25 -6.73 12.27 0.05
N SER A 26 -6.41 12.17 1.34
CA SER A 26 -6.70 13.21 2.32
C SER A 26 -5.42 13.68 3.01
N LYS A 27 -5.34 14.97 3.32
CA LYS A 27 -4.41 15.52 4.30
C LYS A 27 -4.96 15.30 5.69
N LEU A 28 -4.26 14.48 6.47
CA LEU A 28 -4.59 14.24 7.88
C LEU A 28 -3.70 15.09 8.78
N ARG A 29 -4.32 15.75 9.77
CA ARG A 29 -3.61 16.42 10.86
C ARG A 29 -3.68 15.54 12.09
N ILE A 30 -2.52 15.15 12.62
CA ILE A 30 -2.45 14.41 13.88
C ILE A 30 -2.83 15.38 15.01
N PRO A 31 -3.82 15.06 15.86
CA PRO A 31 -4.37 16.00 16.85
C PRO A 31 -3.37 16.50 17.90
N ALA A 32 -2.36 15.69 18.23
CA ALA A 32 -1.36 16.01 19.25
C ALA A 32 0.06 15.68 18.75
N PRO A 33 1.10 16.44 19.17
CA PRO A 33 2.49 16.06 18.94
C PRO A 33 2.79 14.68 19.52
N ARG A 34 3.52 13.85 18.77
CA ARG A 34 3.92 12.50 19.18
C ARG A 34 5.41 12.32 18.96
N TRP A 35 6.07 11.63 19.89
CA TRP A 35 7.45 11.18 19.72
C TRP A 35 7.46 9.90 18.89
N LEU A 36 8.17 9.91 17.75
CA LEU A 36 8.23 8.78 16.83
C LEU A 36 9.66 8.24 16.75
N ALA A 37 9.80 6.92 16.79
CA ALA A 37 11.07 6.26 16.52
C ALA A 37 11.42 6.42 15.04
N ASN A 38 12.57 7.03 14.74
CA ASN A 38 13.03 7.20 13.36
C ASN A 38 13.79 5.95 12.90
N THR A 39 13.09 5.05 12.21
CA THR A 39 13.65 3.76 11.78
C THR A 39 14.59 3.90 10.58
N CYS A 40 14.71 5.11 10.01
CA CYS A 40 15.61 5.43 8.91
C CYS A 40 16.83 6.24 9.36
N ALA A 41 17.01 6.46 10.67
CA ALA A 41 18.21 7.10 11.19
C ALA A 41 19.43 6.19 10.99
N ARG A 42 20.62 6.77 10.77
CA ARG A 42 21.85 5.98 10.55
C ARG A 42 22.16 5.04 11.72
N ASN A 43 21.93 5.49 12.94
CA ASN A 43 22.14 4.72 14.17
C ASN A 43 21.01 3.72 14.47
N ALA A 44 19.99 3.58 13.62
CA ALA A 44 18.97 2.55 13.80
C ALA A 44 19.57 1.13 13.68
N VAL A 45 20.67 0.99 12.92
CA VAL A 45 21.42 -0.26 12.79
C VAL A 45 21.96 -0.78 14.13
N ASP A 46 22.27 0.12 15.07
CA ASP A 46 22.76 -0.23 16.41
C ASP A 46 21.70 -0.97 17.24
N PHE A 47 20.43 -0.90 16.82
CA PHE A 47 19.30 -1.60 17.39
C PHE A 47 18.86 -2.81 16.55
N GLY A 48 19.69 -3.24 15.59
CA GLY A 48 19.38 -4.35 14.67
C GLY A 48 18.29 -4.01 13.64
N MET A 49 17.93 -2.72 13.49
CA MET A 49 16.87 -2.30 12.57
C MET A 49 17.32 -2.50 11.11
N THR A 50 16.48 -3.17 10.33
CA THR A 50 16.68 -3.34 8.88
C THR A 50 15.61 -2.58 8.10
N ARG A 51 15.76 -2.49 6.77
CA ARG A 51 14.72 -1.92 5.90
C ARG A 51 13.47 -2.80 5.80
N GLU A 52 13.48 -3.99 6.39
CA GLU A 52 12.32 -4.89 6.39
C GLU A 52 11.12 -4.28 7.11
N ILE A 53 11.31 -3.28 7.98
CA ILE A 53 10.21 -2.58 8.64
C ILE A 53 9.21 -1.95 7.67
N GLY A 54 9.65 -1.56 6.47
CA GLY A 54 8.77 -1.02 5.43
C GLY A 54 8.19 -2.07 4.47
N THR A 55 8.64 -3.33 4.55
CA THR A 55 8.34 -4.36 3.54
C THR A 55 7.89 -5.70 4.12
N CYS A 56 7.85 -5.86 5.44
CA CYS A 56 7.50 -7.10 6.13
C CYS A 56 6.04 -7.51 5.85
N PRO A 57 5.78 -8.66 5.21
CA PRO A 57 4.43 -9.10 4.89
C PRO A 57 3.73 -9.81 6.07
N ASN A 58 4.51 -10.37 7.01
CA ASN A 58 3.96 -11.00 8.21
C ASN A 58 3.64 -9.93 9.24
N TYR A 59 2.36 -9.68 9.48
CA TYR A 59 1.89 -8.57 10.32
C TYR A 59 2.21 -8.74 11.82
N ASP A 60 2.41 -9.97 12.29
CA ASP A 60 2.76 -10.26 13.68
C ASP A 60 4.11 -9.62 14.05
N ILE A 61 5.03 -9.54 13.08
CA ILE A 61 6.37 -8.97 13.29
C ILE A 61 6.30 -7.45 13.51
N PRO A 62 5.66 -6.64 12.62
CA PRO A 62 5.39 -5.22 12.90
C PRO A 62 4.60 -4.96 14.19
N GLN A 63 3.67 -5.84 14.56
CA GLN A 63 2.96 -5.72 15.84
C GLN A 63 3.90 -5.92 17.04
N ALA A 64 4.78 -6.91 16.99
CA ALA A 64 5.78 -7.13 18.04
C ALA A 64 6.75 -5.94 18.15
N TRP A 65 7.19 -5.37 17.02
CA TRP A 65 7.99 -4.14 17.02
C TRP A 65 7.22 -2.96 17.62
N ALA A 66 5.96 -2.77 17.25
CA ALA A 66 5.12 -1.71 17.82
C ALA A 66 4.99 -1.84 19.34
N ALA A 67 4.75 -3.06 19.84
CA ALA A 67 4.71 -3.35 21.27
C ALA A 67 6.05 -3.06 21.96
N ALA A 68 7.17 -3.44 21.36
CA ALA A 68 8.50 -3.16 21.90
C ALA A 68 8.80 -1.65 21.98
N PHE A 69 8.47 -0.89 20.93
CA PHE A 69 8.64 0.56 20.93
C PHE A 69 7.72 1.27 21.92
N TRP A 70 6.47 0.82 22.03
CA TRP A 70 5.51 1.34 23.00
C TRP A 70 5.99 1.08 24.43
N GLY A 71 6.51 -0.12 24.69
CA GLY A 71 7.05 -0.55 25.98
C GLY A 71 8.21 0.30 26.49
N THR A 72 8.89 1.07 25.63
CA THR A 72 9.94 2.02 26.09
C THR A 72 9.36 3.26 26.79
N GLY A 73 8.03 3.47 26.76
CA GLY A 73 7.34 4.62 27.35
C GLY A 73 7.63 5.97 26.68
N ARG A 74 8.42 5.97 25.59
CA ARG A 74 8.92 7.19 24.93
C ARG A 74 8.33 7.40 23.54
N HIS A 75 8.00 6.32 22.83
CA HIS A 75 7.60 6.38 21.43
C HIS A 75 6.13 6.01 21.28
N ALA A 76 5.38 6.86 20.57
CA ALA A 76 3.97 6.67 20.22
C ALA A 76 3.80 6.34 18.72
N GLY A 77 4.86 5.86 18.08
CA GLY A 77 4.84 5.43 16.69
C GLY A 77 6.23 5.32 16.09
N VAL A 78 6.28 4.98 14.80
CA VAL A 78 7.49 4.91 13.99
C VAL A 78 7.37 5.81 12.76
N ARG A 79 8.50 6.38 12.34
CA ARG A 79 8.67 7.08 11.07
C ARG A 79 9.54 6.22 10.16
N TYR A 80 9.02 5.85 8.99
CA TYR A 80 9.62 4.85 8.10
C TYR A 80 9.54 5.24 6.62
N GLN A 81 10.21 4.45 5.76
CA GLN A 81 10.13 4.53 4.30
C GLN A 81 9.15 3.49 3.78
N THR A 82 8.19 3.94 2.98
CA THR A 82 7.19 3.07 2.35
C THR A 82 7.77 2.26 1.19
N ARG A 83 7.12 1.14 0.86
CA ARG A 83 7.64 0.13 -0.08
C ARG A 83 7.60 0.58 -1.54
N PHE A 84 6.54 1.26 -1.97
CA PHE A 84 6.33 1.61 -3.39
C PHE A 84 6.72 3.05 -3.73
N THR A 85 7.03 3.87 -2.73
CA THR A 85 7.42 5.27 -2.88
C THR A 85 8.87 5.41 -2.43
N THR A 86 9.77 5.32 -3.41
CA THR A 86 11.21 5.43 -3.21
C THR A 86 11.62 6.90 -3.12
N GLY A 87 12.23 7.28 -2.00
CA GLY A 87 12.82 8.59 -1.79
C GLY A 87 13.92 8.52 -0.74
N PRO A 88 14.83 9.51 -0.67
CA PRO A 88 15.96 9.49 0.25
C PRO A 88 15.54 9.68 1.72
N THR A 89 14.32 10.17 1.97
CA THR A 89 13.82 10.50 3.30
C THR A 89 12.61 9.63 3.67
N PRO A 90 12.42 9.34 4.97
CA PRO A 90 11.19 8.70 5.43
C PRO A 90 9.96 9.55 5.12
N ASN A 91 8.96 8.89 4.55
CA ASN A 91 7.77 9.47 3.94
C ASN A 91 6.45 8.97 4.54
N ALA A 92 6.49 8.13 5.57
CA ALA A 92 5.32 7.67 6.29
C ALA A 92 5.56 7.58 7.80
N VAL A 93 4.44 7.53 8.52
CA VAL A 93 4.38 7.32 9.96
C VAL A 93 3.34 6.24 10.24
N ALA A 94 3.64 5.38 11.21
CA ALA A 94 2.65 4.49 11.82
C ALA A 94 2.54 4.89 13.29
N LEU A 95 1.34 5.25 13.73
CA LEU A 95 1.09 5.67 15.11
C LEU A 95 0.67 4.45 15.94
N PHE A 96 1.13 4.41 17.17
CA PHE A 96 0.67 3.45 18.17
C PHE A 96 -0.47 4.08 18.93
N ASP A 97 -1.65 3.52 18.75
CA ASP A 97 -2.90 3.92 19.40
C ASP A 97 -3.85 2.72 19.35
N ASP A 98 -5.04 2.88 19.91
CA ASP A 98 -6.09 1.87 19.80
C ASP A 98 -6.40 1.58 18.33
N ALA A 99 -6.52 0.30 18.00
CA ALA A 99 -6.86 -0.13 16.66
C ALA A 99 -8.29 0.28 16.31
N GLY A 100 -8.51 0.77 15.09
CA GLY A 100 -9.84 1.08 14.58
C GLY A 100 -9.95 2.46 13.95
N GLN A 101 -11.19 2.88 13.73
CA GLN A 101 -11.49 4.21 13.22
C GLN A 101 -11.40 5.23 14.34
N HIS A 102 -10.72 6.34 14.04
CA HIS A 102 -10.59 7.47 14.94
C HIS A 102 -11.41 8.64 14.42
N ASN A 103 -12.01 9.41 15.33
CA ASN A 103 -12.79 10.61 15.01
C ASN A 103 -11.88 11.82 14.75
N TRP A 104 -10.91 11.68 13.85
CA TRP A 104 -10.04 12.78 13.47
C TRP A 104 -10.77 13.77 12.55
N PRO A 105 -10.36 15.05 12.53
CA PRO A 105 -10.90 16.02 11.59
C PRO A 105 -10.83 15.49 10.16
N THR A 106 -11.97 15.52 9.47
CA THR A 106 -12.04 15.15 8.06
C THR A 106 -11.38 16.23 7.22
N ASP A 107 -10.66 15.81 6.16
CA ASP A 107 -10.09 16.74 5.20
C ASP A 107 -11.21 17.34 4.33
N PRO A 108 -11.50 18.66 4.44
CA PRO A 108 -12.57 19.29 3.66
C PRO A 108 -12.23 19.39 2.16
N ALA A 109 -10.97 19.22 1.78
CA ALA A 109 -10.48 19.33 0.40
C ALA A 109 -9.85 18.02 -0.08
N ALA A 110 -10.41 16.89 0.35
CA ALA A 110 -9.90 15.59 -0.04
C ALA A 110 -9.96 15.37 -1.56
N LEU A 111 -8.88 14.83 -2.11
CA LEU A 111 -8.72 14.60 -3.54
C LEU A 111 -9.31 13.25 -3.95
N GLY A 112 -10.22 13.26 -4.92
CA GLY A 112 -10.77 12.02 -5.49
C GLY A 112 -9.70 11.16 -6.16
N GLY A 113 -9.78 9.83 -6.03
CA GLY A 113 -8.72 8.92 -6.42
C GLY A 113 -8.38 8.93 -7.92
N VAL A 114 -9.35 9.21 -8.80
CA VAL A 114 -9.08 9.39 -10.24
C VAL A 114 -8.19 10.61 -10.48
N GLN A 115 -8.52 11.75 -9.88
CA GLN A 115 -7.71 12.97 -9.98
C GLN A 115 -6.32 12.77 -9.34
N ALA A 116 -6.26 12.07 -8.21
CA ALA A 116 -5.00 11.72 -7.56
C ALA A 116 -4.12 10.81 -8.44
N CYS A 117 -4.69 9.87 -9.19
CA CYS A 117 -3.96 9.08 -10.16
C CYS A 117 -3.38 9.95 -11.28
N VAL A 118 -4.17 10.87 -11.83
CA VAL A 118 -3.70 11.82 -12.87
C VAL A 118 -2.52 12.64 -12.37
N GLN A 119 -2.62 13.24 -11.17
CA GLN A 119 -1.51 14.00 -10.57
C GLN A 119 -0.26 13.14 -10.35
N ALA A 120 -0.45 11.86 -9.99
CA ALA A 120 0.64 10.91 -9.79
C ALA A 120 1.18 10.29 -11.10
N ARG A 121 0.66 10.72 -12.27
CA ARG A 121 0.97 10.16 -13.60
C ARG A 121 0.72 8.65 -13.69
N ILE A 122 -0.37 8.20 -13.06
CA ILE A 122 -0.85 6.83 -13.09
C ILE A 122 -1.99 6.73 -14.11
N LYS A 123 -1.85 5.81 -15.06
CA LYS A 123 -2.87 5.56 -16.08
C LYS A 123 -4.09 4.88 -15.44
N VAL A 124 -5.27 5.46 -15.67
CA VAL A 124 -6.57 4.91 -15.22
C VAL A 124 -7.36 4.48 -16.42
N GLU A 125 -7.87 3.25 -16.42
CA GLU A 125 -8.59 2.67 -17.56
C GLU A 125 -9.88 1.94 -17.13
N HIS A 126 -10.86 1.93 -18.03
CA HIS A 126 -12.03 1.09 -17.85
C HIS A 126 -11.75 -0.34 -18.35
N PRO A 127 -12.40 -1.37 -17.79
CA PRO A 127 -12.42 -2.68 -18.41
C PRO A 127 -12.92 -2.57 -19.86
N PRO A 128 -12.35 -3.34 -20.80
CA PRO A 128 -12.79 -3.29 -22.18
C PRO A 128 -14.27 -3.73 -22.26
N GLY A 129 -15.05 -2.98 -23.03
CA GLY A 129 -16.44 -3.33 -23.31
C GLY A 129 -16.52 -4.56 -24.22
N ARG A 130 -17.71 -5.18 -24.29
CA ARG A 130 -17.94 -6.39 -25.10
C ARG A 130 -17.48 -6.28 -26.55
N ARG A 131 -17.63 -5.09 -27.17
CA ARG A 131 -17.23 -4.82 -28.56
C ARG A 131 -15.71 -4.71 -28.77
N GLN A 132 -14.93 -4.57 -27.69
CA GLN A 132 -13.48 -4.43 -27.71
C GLN A 132 -12.75 -5.76 -27.47
N VAL A 133 -13.49 -6.85 -27.23
CA VAL A 133 -12.94 -8.19 -26.97
C VAL A 133 -13.46 -9.20 -27.98
N ARG A 134 -12.63 -10.18 -28.34
CA ARG A 134 -13.02 -11.35 -29.14
C ARG A 134 -12.99 -12.58 -28.23
N ILE A 135 -14.11 -13.29 -28.16
CA ILE A 135 -14.18 -14.57 -27.45
C ILE A 135 -13.54 -15.64 -28.35
N VAL A 136 -12.48 -16.27 -27.87
CA VAL A 136 -11.83 -17.40 -28.56
C VAL A 136 -12.28 -18.69 -27.89
N PRO A 137 -12.82 -19.67 -28.63
CA PRO A 137 -13.20 -20.96 -28.05
C PRO A 137 -11.97 -21.70 -27.50
N PRO A 138 -12.14 -22.51 -26.43
CA PRO A 138 -11.02 -23.27 -25.86
C PRO A 138 -10.41 -24.24 -26.89
N PRO A 139 -9.09 -24.50 -26.82
CA PRO A 139 -8.45 -25.42 -27.76
C PRO A 139 -9.05 -26.82 -27.64
N THR A 140 -9.46 -27.40 -28.76
CA THR A 140 -10.02 -28.75 -28.82
C THR A 140 -8.98 -29.78 -28.41
N THR A 141 -9.13 -30.36 -27.22
CA THR A 141 -8.29 -31.47 -26.77
C THR A 141 -8.65 -32.70 -27.60
N ARG A 142 -7.84 -33.01 -28.62
CA ARG A 142 -7.98 -34.24 -29.41
C ARG A 142 -7.65 -35.42 -28.51
N ARG A 143 -8.66 -36.08 -27.93
CA ARG A 143 -8.47 -37.35 -27.21
C ARG A 143 -7.88 -38.37 -28.21
N ARG A 144 -6.64 -38.79 -28.01
CA ARG A 144 -6.09 -39.96 -28.70
C ARG A 144 -6.88 -41.17 -28.20
N ASN A 145 -7.72 -41.74 -29.06
CA ASN A 145 -8.23 -43.09 -28.84
C ASN A 145 -7.06 -44.05 -28.94
N VAL A 146 -6.53 -44.47 -27.78
CA VAL A 146 -5.67 -45.64 -27.69
C VAL A 146 -6.59 -46.85 -27.86
N LYS A 147 -6.62 -47.44 -29.06
CA LYS A 147 -7.19 -48.78 -29.23
C LYS A 147 -6.29 -49.75 -28.48
N ARG A 148 -6.83 -50.39 -27.43
CA ARG A 148 -6.24 -51.59 -26.84
C ARG A 148 -6.63 -52.77 -27.73
N THR A 149 -5.64 -53.42 -28.33
CA THR A 149 -5.69 -54.79 -28.85
C THR A 149 -4.76 -55.62 -28.00
#